data_AF-A0AA38YZP7-F1
#
_entry.id   AF-A0AA38YZP7-F1
#
_cell.length_a   1.000
_cell.length_b   1.000
_cell.length_c   1.000
_cell.angle_alpha   90.00
_cell.angle_beta   90.00
_cell.angle_gamma   90.00
#
_symmetry.space_group_name_H-M   'P 1'
#
loop_
_entity.id
_entity.type
_entity.pdbx_description
1 polymer ?
#
loop_
_entity_poly.entity_id
_entity_poly.type
_entity_poly.pdbx_seq_one_letter_code
_entity_poly.pdbx_strand_id
1 'polypeptide(L)'
;MSRPLGDAVLDGIDFDIEKGLNQYWDVLAQDLFTFNQFGTQVYLTAAPQCPLPDSFLNTTLRTGLFDYVWVQFYNNSGCQYTPDNTNILLNSWNWWTSSIINSWIFLGLPASPASEGFIPPYELTSQILPVIKGSPNQGGVMLW
;
A
#
# COMPACT_ATOMS: atom_id res chain seq x y z
N MET A 1 -5.91 -27.53 19.14
CA MET A 1 -6.44 -26.18 18.83
C MET A 1 -6.84 -26.18 17.36
N SER A 2 -7.99 -25.61 17.03
CA SER A 2 -8.43 -25.41 15.64
C SER A 2 -7.93 -24.05 15.15
N ARG A 3 -7.23 -24.01 14.02
CA ARG A 3 -6.83 -22.77 13.33
C ARG A 3 -7.94 -22.37 12.34
N PRO A 4 -8.29 -21.08 12.21
CA PRO A 4 -9.40 -20.66 11.33
C PRO A 4 -9.23 -21.05 9.86
N LEU A 5 -8.00 -21.11 9.37
CA LEU A 5 -7.64 -21.51 8.00
C LEU A 5 -7.05 -22.94 7.94
N GLY A 6 -7.37 -23.79 8.92
CA GLY A 6 -6.84 -25.14 9.00
C GLY A 6 -5.31 -25.18 9.08
N ASP A 7 -4.70 -26.11 8.35
CA ASP A 7 -3.26 -26.36 8.39
C ASP A 7 -2.44 -25.38 7.53
N ALA A 8 -3.07 -24.36 6.95
CA ALA A 8 -2.38 -23.35 6.17
C ALA A 8 -1.35 -22.58 7.01
N VAL A 9 -0.18 -22.36 6.40
CA VAL A 9 0.86 -21.43 6.85
C VAL A 9 0.84 -20.28 5.86
N LEU A 10 0.44 -19.09 6.33
CA LEU A 10 0.41 -17.89 5.50
C LEU A 10 1.81 -17.28 5.43
N ASP A 11 2.10 -16.62 4.32
CA ASP A 11 3.39 -15.96 4.09
C ASP A 11 3.54 -14.66 4.88
N GLY A 12 2.43 -14.02 5.26
CA GLY A 12 2.46 -12.69 5.87
C GLY A 12 1.12 -12.18 6.37
N ILE A 13 1.14 -10.93 6.82
CA ILE A 13 -0.02 -10.20 7.36
C ILE A 13 -0.08 -8.81 6.70
N ASP A 14 -1.28 -8.46 6.22
CA ASP A 14 -1.57 -7.14 5.68
C ASP A 14 -2.29 -6.23 6.69
N PHE A 15 -1.86 -4.99 6.75
CA PHE A 15 -2.41 -3.93 7.57
C PHE A 15 -3.29 -3.04 6.70
N ASP A 16 -4.53 -3.49 6.49
CA ASP A 16 -5.60 -2.72 5.85
C ASP A 16 -6.47 -2.02 6.92
N ILE A 17 -5.94 -0.93 7.47
CA ILE A 17 -6.53 -0.22 8.61
C ILE A 17 -7.18 1.09 8.14
N GLU A 18 -8.48 1.04 7.88
CA GLU A 18 -9.22 2.19 7.35
C GLU A 18 -10.05 2.96 8.39
N LYS A 19 -10.23 2.41 9.60
CA LYS A 19 -11.10 2.96 10.64
C LYS A 19 -10.72 2.49 12.03
N GLY A 20 -11.18 3.24 13.04
CA GLY A 20 -11.02 2.90 14.45
C GLY A 20 -9.98 3.79 15.14
N LEU A 21 -9.32 3.25 16.16
CA LEU A 21 -8.28 3.98 16.87
C LEU A 21 -6.96 3.87 16.11
N ASN A 22 -6.28 5.00 15.92
CA ASN A 22 -4.91 5.04 15.42
C ASN A 22 -3.92 4.88 16.60
N GLN A 23 -3.86 3.70 17.19
CA GLN A 23 -2.95 3.40 18.30
C GLN A 23 -2.42 1.97 18.19
N TYR A 24 -1.13 1.78 18.50
CA TYR A 24 -0.46 0.48 18.67
C TYR A 24 -0.29 -0.40 17.42
N TRP A 25 -0.64 0.08 16.23
CA TRP A 25 -0.35 -0.64 14.97
C TRP A 25 1.15 -0.83 14.74
N ASP A 26 1.97 0.13 15.16
CA ASP A 26 3.43 0.04 15.19
C ASP A 26 3.95 -1.03 16.18
N VAL A 27 3.33 -1.14 17.35
CA VAL A 27 3.65 -2.19 18.34
C VAL A 27 3.31 -3.57 17.78
N LEU A 28 2.13 -3.72 17.19
CA LEU A 28 1.74 -4.98 16.53
C LEU A 28 2.72 -5.37 15.41
N ALA A 29 3.16 -4.41 14.59
CA ALA A 29 4.14 -4.66 13.54
C ALA A 29 5.49 -5.13 14.12
N GLN A 30 5.97 -4.50 15.21
CA GLN A 30 7.19 -4.91 15.90
C GLN A 30 7.08 -6.32 16.46
N ASP A 31 5.98 -6.64 17.15
CA ASP A 31 5.73 -7.96 17.72
C ASP A 31 5.71 -9.05 16.64
N LEU A 32 5.02 -8.81 15.53
CA LEU A 32 5.00 -9.73 14.38
C LEU A 32 6.40 -9.91 13.79
N PHE A 33 7.16 -8.82 13.64
CA PHE A 33 8.52 -8.88 13.11
C PHE A 33 9.47 -9.70 13.98
N THR A 34 9.23 -9.80 15.31
CA THR A 34 10.07 -10.64 16.17
C THR A 34 10.05 -12.13 15.79
N PHE A 35 8.98 -12.62 15.15
CA PHE A 35 8.90 -14.01 14.70
C PHE A 35 9.94 -14.36 13.61
N ASN A 36 10.38 -13.37 12.84
CA ASN A 36 11.44 -13.53 11.84
C ASN A 36 12.77 -13.98 12.48
N GLN A 37 12.99 -13.65 13.75
CA GLN A 37 14.20 -14.06 14.49
C GLN A 37 14.21 -15.56 14.83
N PHE A 38 13.05 -16.22 14.80
CA PHE A 38 12.90 -17.65 15.09
C PHE A 38 12.83 -18.51 13.82
N GLY A 39 13.20 -17.94 12.66
CA GLY A 39 13.31 -18.65 11.39
C GLY A 39 12.01 -18.79 10.60
N THR A 40 10.91 -18.20 11.08
CA THR A 40 9.67 -18.08 10.29
C THR A 40 9.63 -16.68 9.69
N GLN A 41 9.92 -16.55 8.40
CA GLN A 41 9.73 -15.29 7.69
C GLN A 41 8.22 -14.98 7.63
N VAL A 42 7.86 -13.78 8.08
CA VAL A 42 6.52 -13.20 8.01
C VAL A 42 6.65 -11.89 7.24
N TYR A 43 6.05 -11.83 6.06
CA TYR A 43 5.95 -10.59 5.30
C TYR A 43 4.96 -9.64 5.98
N LEU A 44 5.35 -8.38 6.11
CA LEU A 44 4.47 -7.33 6.60
C LEU A 44 4.12 -6.38 5.48
N THR A 45 2.82 -6.22 5.24
CA THR A 45 2.31 -5.34 4.18
C THR A 45 1.31 -4.35 4.75
N ALA A 46 1.14 -3.20 4.07
CA ALA A 46 0.21 -2.17 4.51
C ALA A 46 -0.56 -1.57 3.32
N ALA A 47 -1.83 -1.25 3.56
CA ALA A 47 -2.75 -0.64 2.61
C ALA A 47 -3.17 0.79 3.01
N PRO A 48 -2.24 1.76 3.14
CA PRO A 48 -2.62 3.13 3.50
C PRO A 48 -3.45 3.79 2.40
N GLN A 49 -4.26 4.78 2.77
CA GLN A 49 -4.88 5.67 1.79
C GLN A 49 -3.82 6.56 1.14
N CYS A 50 -4.10 7.06 -0.07
CA CYS A 50 -3.15 7.91 -0.78
C CYS A 50 -2.80 9.29 -0.17
N PRO A 51 -3.59 9.92 0.74
CA PRO A 51 -3.12 11.10 1.44
C PRO A 51 -1.93 10.78 2.33
N LEU A 52 -0.85 11.57 2.21
CA LEU A 52 0.34 11.42 3.04
C LEU A 52 0.47 12.66 3.97
N PRO A 53 0.65 12.48 5.30
CA PRO A 53 0.70 11.20 6.02
C PRO A 53 -0.66 10.48 6.10
N ASP A 54 -0.63 9.15 6.03
CA ASP A 54 -1.84 8.33 6.24
C ASP A 54 -2.36 8.48 7.69
N SER A 55 -3.68 8.56 7.84
CA SER A 55 -4.32 8.88 9.13
C SER A 55 -4.25 7.75 10.17
N PHE A 56 -3.99 6.51 9.77
CA PHE A 56 -3.98 5.33 10.65
C PHE A 56 -2.62 4.63 10.71
N LEU A 57 -1.85 4.70 9.63
CA LEU A 57 -0.64 3.91 9.44
C LEU A 57 0.63 4.75 9.38
N ASN A 58 0.57 6.09 9.46
CA ASN A 58 1.79 6.92 9.38
C ASN A 58 2.85 6.55 10.44
N THR A 59 2.47 6.31 11.69
CA THR A 59 3.42 5.89 12.74
C THR A 59 3.99 4.50 12.43
N THR A 60 3.13 3.60 11.99
CA THR A 60 3.45 2.20 11.69
C THR A 60 4.38 2.05 10.49
N LEU A 61 4.13 2.79 9.40
CA LEU A 61 4.98 2.82 8.21
C LEU A 61 6.39 3.36 8.52
N ARG A 62 6.49 4.31 9.46
CA ARG A 62 7.79 4.89 9.88
C ARG A 62 8.67 3.92 10.67
N THR A 63 8.16 2.78 11.10
CA THR A 63 8.99 1.71 11.68
C THR A 63 9.97 1.12 10.65
N GLY A 64 9.64 1.21 9.36
CA GLY A 64 10.45 0.62 8.29
C GLY A 64 10.41 -0.91 8.25
N LEU A 65 9.42 -1.54 8.91
CA LEU A 65 9.29 -2.99 9.00
C LEU A 65 8.46 -3.62 7.86
N PHE A 66 7.82 -2.80 7.03
CA PHE A 66 6.92 -3.27 5.97
C PHE A 66 7.69 -3.54 4.68
N ASP A 67 7.55 -4.76 4.15
CA ASP A 67 8.17 -5.19 2.90
C ASP A 67 7.48 -4.54 1.69
N TYR A 68 6.15 -4.50 1.72
CA TYR A 68 5.29 -4.03 0.63
C TYR A 68 4.26 -3.02 1.15
N VAL A 69 4.05 -1.94 0.40
CA VAL A 69 3.02 -0.93 0.70
C VAL A 69 2.19 -0.70 -0.54
N TRP A 70 0.93 -1.13 -0.54
CA TRP A 70 -0.02 -0.88 -1.62
C TRP A 70 -0.90 0.32 -1.28
N VAL A 71 -0.41 1.50 -1.65
CA VAL A 71 -1.10 2.76 -1.43
C VAL A 71 -2.39 2.78 -2.24
N GLN A 72 -3.52 3.05 -1.59
CA GLN A 72 -4.85 3.05 -2.21
C GLN A 72 -5.09 4.39 -2.94
N PHE A 73 -4.91 4.41 -4.27
CA PHE A 73 -5.10 5.60 -5.12
C PHE A 73 -6.53 5.71 -5.65
N TYR A 74 -7.51 5.58 -4.76
CA TYR A 74 -8.94 5.65 -5.05
C TYR A 74 -9.73 6.19 -3.86
N ASN A 75 -11.00 6.55 -4.07
CA ASN A 75 -11.89 7.17 -3.07
C ASN A 75 -11.31 8.44 -2.40
N ASN A 76 -10.39 9.13 -3.08
CA ASN A 76 -9.71 10.31 -2.55
C ASN A 76 -9.25 11.25 -3.67
N SER A 77 -10.08 12.24 -3.98
CA SER A 77 -9.86 13.19 -5.08
C SER A 77 -8.54 13.99 -4.99
N GLY A 78 -7.92 14.06 -3.81
CA GLY A 78 -6.65 14.76 -3.59
C GLY A 78 -5.42 13.99 -4.08
N CYS A 79 -5.55 12.70 -4.41
CA CYS A 79 -4.42 11.87 -4.79
C CYS A 79 -4.75 10.72 -5.75
N GLN A 80 -6.01 10.45 -6.07
CA GLN A 80 -6.40 9.45 -7.07
C GLN A 80 -6.24 9.93 -8.52
N TYR A 81 -6.48 9.03 -9.46
CA TYR A 81 -6.62 9.37 -10.88
C TYR A 81 -7.89 10.17 -11.14
N THR A 82 -7.75 11.25 -11.92
CA THR A 82 -8.87 12.00 -12.50
C THR A 82 -8.72 11.98 -14.02
N PRO A 83 -9.80 11.72 -14.79
CA PRO A 83 -9.76 11.85 -16.25
C PRO A 83 -9.14 13.19 -16.67
N ASP A 84 -8.28 13.14 -17.69
CA ASP A 84 -7.55 14.30 -18.23
C ASP A 84 -6.58 15.00 -17.27
N ASN A 85 -6.37 14.49 -16.04
CA ASN A 85 -5.41 15.05 -15.07
C ASN A 85 -4.70 13.95 -14.27
N THR A 86 -3.60 13.44 -14.83
CA THR A 86 -2.74 12.44 -14.18
C THR A 86 -1.82 13.02 -13.12
N ASN A 87 -1.62 14.34 -13.10
CA ASN A 87 -0.63 14.99 -12.22
C ASN A 87 -0.95 14.81 -10.74
N ILE A 88 -2.23 14.77 -10.37
CA ILE A 88 -2.65 14.58 -8.96
C ILE A 88 -2.11 13.24 -8.44
N LEU A 89 -2.36 12.16 -9.18
CA LEU A 89 -1.86 10.82 -8.85
C LEU A 89 -0.34 10.74 -8.91
N LEU A 90 0.28 11.24 -9.99
CA LEU A 90 1.71 11.12 -10.19
C LEU A 90 2.51 11.92 -9.14
N ASN A 91 2.01 13.09 -8.71
CA ASN A 91 2.62 13.86 -7.63
C ASN A 91 2.51 13.13 -6.29
N SER A 92 1.35 12.54 -5.98
CA SER A 92 1.18 11.73 -4.78
C SER A 92 2.08 10.49 -4.80
N TRP A 93 2.16 9.79 -5.94
CA TRP A 93 3.10 8.67 -6.15
C TRP A 93 4.56 9.06 -5.86
N ASN A 94 5.01 10.18 -6.41
CA ASN A 94 6.37 10.69 -6.17
C ASN A 94 6.60 11.02 -4.70
N TRP A 95 5.59 11.56 -4.01
CA TRP A 95 5.68 11.85 -2.59
C TRP A 95 5.78 10.57 -1.74
N TRP A 96 5.00 9.54 -2.07
CA TRP A 96 5.06 8.24 -1.41
C TRP A 96 6.41 7.55 -1.59
N THR A 97 6.87 7.43 -2.84
CA THR A 97 8.12 6.72 -3.17
C THR A 97 9.36 7.41 -2.62
N SER A 98 9.34 8.74 -2.45
CA SER A 98 10.42 9.49 -1.79
C SER A 98 10.35 9.48 -0.25
N SER A 99 9.16 9.28 0.33
CA SER A 99 8.98 9.31 1.79
C SER A 99 9.17 7.95 2.45
N ILE A 100 8.84 6.85 1.74
CA ILE A 100 8.91 5.48 2.23
C ILE A 100 9.93 4.70 1.39
N ILE A 101 11.21 4.78 1.78
CA ILE A 101 12.33 4.28 0.97
C ILE A 101 12.71 2.82 1.23
N ASN A 102 12.26 2.23 2.35
CA ASN A 102 12.63 0.87 2.77
C ASN A 102 11.56 -0.18 2.43
N SER A 103 10.58 0.18 1.60
CA SER A 103 9.47 -0.69 1.20
C SER A 103 9.26 -0.61 -0.30
N TRP A 104 8.81 -1.70 -0.91
CA TRP A 104 8.32 -1.68 -2.28
C TRP A 104 6.92 -1.07 -2.31
N ILE A 105 6.73 -0.04 -3.13
CA ILE A 105 5.48 0.71 -3.25
C ILE A 105 4.69 0.19 -4.45
N PHE A 106 3.43 -0.16 -4.21
CA PHE A 106 2.49 -0.64 -5.22
C PHE A 106 1.41 0.42 -5.46
N LEU A 107 1.00 0.55 -6.72
CA LEU A 107 -0.12 1.40 -7.13
C LEU A 107 -1.42 0.63 -6.87
N GLY A 108 -2.13 0.90 -5.78
CA GLY A 108 -3.44 0.31 -5.47
C GLY A 108 -4.55 0.97 -6.27
N LEU A 109 -5.30 0.19 -7.06
CA LEU A 109 -6.34 0.66 -7.96
C LEU A 109 -7.61 -0.20 -7.86
N PRO A 110 -8.79 0.36 -8.09
CA PRO A 110 -10.00 -0.42 -8.21
C PRO A 110 -10.04 -1.12 -9.58
N ALA A 111 -10.58 -2.34 -9.61
CA ALA A 111 -10.71 -3.14 -10.83
C ALA A 111 -12.00 -2.87 -11.64
N SER A 112 -12.83 -1.91 -11.21
CA SER A 112 -14.13 -1.63 -11.81
C SER A 112 -14.36 -0.13 -12.07
N PRO A 113 -14.96 0.24 -13.23
CA PRO A 113 -15.28 1.63 -13.56
C PRO A 113 -16.38 2.24 -12.67
N ALA A 114 -17.04 1.44 -11.84
CA ALA A 114 -18.02 1.92 -10.86
C ALA A 114 -17.36 2.60 -9.64
N SER A 115 -16.06 2.44 -9.45
CA SER A 115 -15.31 2.99 -8.32
C SER A 115 -14.61 4.29 -8.68
N GLU A 116 -14.54 5.20 -7.72
CA GLU A 116 -13.78 6.44 -7.86
C GLU A 116 -12.28 6.13 -8.01
N GLY A 117 -11.55 6.91 -8.82
CA GLY A 117 -10.13 6.66 -9.08
C GLY A 117 -9.83 5.51 -10.06
N PHE A 118 -10.85 4.90 -10.69
CA PHE A 118 -10.64 3.90 -11.74
C PHE A 118 -9.83 4.47 -12.91
N ILE A 119 -8.81 3.72 -13.33
CA ILE A 119 -7.96 4.05 -14.47
C ILE A 119 -8.26 3.07 -15.60
N PRO A 120 -8.74 3.54 -16.77
CA PRO A 120 -8.87 2.67 -17.93
C PRO A 120 -7.54 1.98 -18.27
N PRO A 121 -7.54 0.68 -18.64
CA PRO A 121 -6.28 -0.04 -18.90
C PRO A 121 -5.35 0.62 -19.92
N TYR A 122 -5.92 1.26 -20.94
CA TYR A 122 -5.15 2.02 -21.92
C TYR A 122 -4.44 3.22 -21.28
N GLU A 123 -5.12 3.97 -20.42
CA GLU A 123 -4.55 5.13 -19.72
C GLU A 123 -3.50 4.72 -18.70
N LEU A 124 -3.77 3.64 -17.95
CA LEU A 124 -2.81 3.05 -17.00
C LEU A 124 -1.50 2.69 -17.73
N THR A 125 -1.59 1.97 -18.84
CA THR A 125 -0.41 1.47 -19.55
C THR A 125 0.33 2.53 -20.37
N SER A 126 -0.37 3.52 -20.93
CA SER A 126 0.22 4.55 -21.79
C SER A 126 0.68 5.80 -21.04
N GLN A 127 0.02 6.17 -19.93
CA GLN A 127 0.30 7.42 -19.22
C GLN A 127 0.91 7.23 -17.83
N ILE A 128 0.45 6.22 -17.07
CA ILE A 128 0.81 6.09 -15.64
C ILE A 128 2.02 5.17 -15.45
N LEU A 129 1.96 3.94 -15.96
CA LEU A 129 3.02 2.94 -15.80
C LEU A 129 4.40 3.41 -16.30
N PRO A 130 4.53 4.14 -17.43
CA PRO A 130 5.83 4.63 -17.87
C PRO A 130 6.50 5.59 -16.89
N VAL A 131 5.71 6.39 -16.15
CA VAL A 131 6.22 7.37 -15.19
C VAL A 131 6.61 6.67 -13.89
N ILE A 132 5.71 5.86 -13.31
CA ILE A 132 5.95 5.25 -11.99
C ILE A 132 7.10 4.24 -11.99
N LYS A 133 7.39 3.60 -13.14
CA LYS A 133 8.54 2.70 -13.33
C LYS A 133 9.89 3.40 -13.15
N GLY A 134 9.92 4.74 -13.14
CA GLY A 134 11.12 5.51 -12.82
C GLY A 134 11.47 5.52 -11.32
N SER A 135 10.54 5.14 -10.44
CA SER A 135 10.80 5.08 -8.99
C SER A 135 11.57 3.80 -8.63
N PRO A 136 12.66 3.90 -7.85
CA PRO A 136 13.54 2.76 -7.55
C PRO A 136 12.87 1.66 -6.72
N ASN A 137 11.86 2.02 -5.95
CA ASN A 137 11.07 1.13 -5.10
C ASN A 137 9.69 0.83 -5.68
N GLN A 138 9.47 0.98 -6.99
CA GLN A 138 8.21 0.57 -7.62
C GLN A 138 8.09 -0.97 -7.58
N GLY A 139 7.05 -1.48 -6.92
CA GLY A 139 6.82 -2.90 -6.72
C GLY A 139 5.76 -3.52 -7.64
N GLY A 140 4.76 -2.75 -8.06
CA GLY A 140 3.72 -3.26 -8.95
C GLY A 140 2.42 -2.46 -8.92
N VAL A 141 1.33 -3.15 -9.25
CA VAL A 141 -0.06 -2.68 -9.13
C VAL A 141 -0.79 -3.67 -8.21
N MET A 142 -1.57 -3.14 -7.27
CA MET A 142 -2.52 -3.91 -6.45
C MET A 142 -3.93 -3.61 -6.98
N LEU A 143 -4.77 -4.64 -7.11
CA LEU A 143 -6.14 -4.49 -7.61
C LEU A 143 -7.14 -4.82 -6.49
N TRP A 144 -8.03 -3.85 -6.23
CA TRP A 144 -9.21 -3.99 -5.38
C TRP A 144 -10.45 -4.41 -6.19
#